data_AF-A0A511KR41-F1
#
_entry.id   AF-A0A511KR41-F1
#
_cell.length_a   1.000
_cell.length_b   1.000
_cell.length_c   1.000
_cell.angle_alpha   90.00
_cell.angle_beta   90.00
_cell.angle_gamma   90.00
#
_symmetry.space_group_name_H-M   'P 1'
#
loop_
_entity.id
_entity.type
_entity.pdbx_description
1 polymer ?
#
loop_
_entity_poly.entity_id
_entity_poly.type
_entity_poly.pdbx_seq_one_letter_code
_entity_poly.pdbx_strand_id
1 'polypeptide(L)'
;MYLLRRREQIPKVVKNNEGTERVVLLKEEEGKGANSKGRPVGPHYYEREEKIKFMDAHGIDVSVVSLANPWLDFLAPSEAVLAAREINADLQSYCSTYSPPSSSYPNSFTPQTQKRLFAFGSLPLVPGIETDQVLEAVGQVKELTYLRGIVMGTKGVGKGLDDPVMEPIYAAIAEAGLVVFVHPHYGIENAFGEQDNGHALALGLGFPFETTIAIARLILAGVLDRHPTLKLLLAHSAGALSALSSRLSSCIIHDPHVKDRLQNDFRYYLDSCELAFVDRVNGRSDFLAPEGSFPGVERIMFGTDHPFFPPLEGSPNPSQQRWKSVDENLDAIAGVAGWGERERRRVMGTSKMTSTPPPHFPPTVQYLTTPSPSRLLPPAHRTTFCSPCPPSLLPNPPPRVAIRKIDDFRHPANGQSGLFNASNKPIPRGTWIRDYLGFVHTEAESDPLSDYDLSLQRTVVEEVDPETGEVVQRVQVVGCDATKMGNEARFVNDYRGVPGFQRPNAVFELREWEMPDSGGQKSVRMAVRAGPHGVEKGAEICVIPAGSQEAGAHCKTLKKASRRSNALVGVLLLPSPSHRAHKGALRTSR
;
A
#
# COMPACT_ATOMS: atom_id res chain seq x y z
N MET A 1 18.67 20.38 11.75
CA MET A 1 19.00 21.45 12.73
C MET A 1 20.23 22.28 12.39
N TYR A 2 21.37 21.66 12.01
CA TYR A 2 22.58 22.41 11.64
C TYR A 2 22.33 23.54 10.64
N LEU A 3 21.59 23.25 9.56
CA LEU A 3 21.23 24.23 8.53
C LEU A 3 20.44 25.42 9.09
N LEU A 4 19.44 25.19 9.95
CA LEU A 4 18.64 26.27 10.55
C LEU A 4 19.42 27.12 11.57
N ARG A 5 20.36 26.52 12.31
CA ARG A 5 21.19 27.24 13.29
C ARG A 5 22.20 28.21 12.65
N ARG A 6 22.51 28.02 11.37
CA ARG A 6 23.42 28.88 10.60
C ARG A 6 22.73 30.04 9.88
N ARG A 7 21.40 30.10 9.92
CA ARG A 7 20.61 31.10 9.19
C ARG A 7 20.33 32.32 10.03
N GLU A 8 20.41 33.48 9.38
CA GLU A 8 20.00 34.77 9.95
C GLU A 8 18.56 35.16 9.56
N GLN A 9 18.06 34.56 8.48
CA GLN A 9 16.73 34.79 7.92
C GLN A 9 15.79 33.61 8.19
N ILE A 10 14.49 33.88 8.31
CA ILE A 10 13.45 32.86 8.48
C ILE A 10 13.53 31.84 7.32
N PRO A 11 13.40 30.53 7.60
CA PRO A 11 13.35 29.91 8.93
C PRO A 11 14.72 29.96 9.64
N LYS A 12 14.72 30.24 10.95
CA LYS A 12 15.94 30.35 11.77
C LYS A 12 15.76 29.83 13.19
N VAL A 13 16.86 29.57 13.88
CA VAL A 13 16.88 29.26 15.31
C VAL A 13 17.39 30.47 16.08
N VAL A 14 16.66 30.88 17.11
CA VAL A 14 17.04 31.94 18.06
C VAL A 14 17.12 31.37 19.47
N LYS A 15 17.81 32.05 20.39
CA LYS A 15 17.83 31.67 21.81
C LYS A 15 17.08 32.71 22.63
N ASN A 16 16.27 32.26 23.59
CA ASN A 16 15.66 33.17 24.56
C ASN A 16 16.68 33.60 25.63
N ASN A 17 16.27 34.48 26.55
CA ASN A 17 17.12 34.98 27.65
C ASN A 17 17.63 33.88 28.61
N GLU A 18 16.98 32.71 28.61
CA GLU A 18 17.34 31.55 29.44
C GLU A 18 18.25 30.56 28.69
N GLY A 19 18.59 30.86 27.42
CA GLY A 19 19.45 30.02 26.58
C GLY A 19 18.72 28.91 25.81
N THR A 20 17.40 28.80 25.94
CA THR A 20 16.56 27.80 25.26
C THR A 20 16.40 28.14 23.77
N GLU A 21 16.65 27.17 22.90
CA GLU A 21 16.48 27.31 21.45
C GLU A 21 14.99 27.39 21.07
N ARG A 22 14.68 28.33 20.19
CA ARG A 22 13.35 28.52 19.60
C ARG A 22 13.47 28.64 18.10
N VAL A 23 12.57 28.00 17.37
CA VAL A 23 12.50 28.10 15.92
C VAL A 23 11.50 29.17 15.52
N VAL A 24 11.91 30.03 14.60
CA VAL A 24 11.06 31.02 13.94
C VAL A 24 10.89 30.53 12.51
N LEU A 25 9.67 30.12 12.16
CA LEU A 25 9.30 29.56 10.85
C LEU A 25 8.47 30.52 10.02
N LEU A 26 7.69 31.40 10.68
CA LEU A 26 6.74 32.29 10.02
C LEU A 26 7.09 33.75 10.29
N LYS A 27 6.76 34.65 9.36
CA LYS A 27 7.01 36.09 9.55
C LYS A 27 6.19 36.66 10.70
N GLU A 28 4.99 36.15 10.97
CA GLU A 28 4.17 36.59 12.10
C GLU A 28 4.78 36.21 13.46
N GLU A 29 5.75 35.28 13.47
CA GLU A 29 6.52 34.93 14.66
C GLU A 29 7.68 35.91 14.93
N GLU A 30 7.90 36.90 14.06
CA GLU A 30 8.90 37.96 14.19
C GLU A 30 8.22 39.29 14.57
N GLY A 31 8.51 39.84 15.76
CA GLY A 31 8.01 41.18 16.14
C GLY A 31 7.44 41.32 17.56
N LYS A 32 6.23 41.89 17.69
CA LYS A 32 5.51 42.13 18.96
C LYS A 32 4.22 41.30 18.99
N GLY A 33 3.97 40.56 20.07
CA GLY A 33 2.78 39.72 20.27
C GLY A 33 3.12 38.46 21.08
N ALA A 34 2.12 37.69 21.51
CA ALA A 34 2.35 36.47 22.30
C ALA A 34 3.21 35.42 21.56
N ASN A 35 3.18 35.43 20.22
CA ASN A 35 3.88 34.48 19.34
C ASN A 35 5.29 34.93 18.91
N SER A 36 5.72 36.13 19.30
CA SER A 36 6.86 36.80 18.66
C SER A 36 8.26 36.29 19.06
N LYS A 37 8.29 35.12 19.70
CA LYS A 37 9.51 34.47 20.19
C LYS A 37 9.78 33.15 19.47
N GLY A 38 9.02 32.79 18.43
CA GLY A 38 9.07 31.47 17.81
C GLY A 38 8.61 30.35 18.75
N ARG A 39 8.75 29.10 18.34
CA ARG A 39 8.33 27.90 19.11
C ARG A 39 9.53 27.23 19.78
N PRO A 40 9.40 26.69 21.02
CA PRO A 40 10.49 25.93 21.64
C PRO A 40 10.92 24.78 20.74
N VAL A 41 12.22 24.63 20.52
CA VAL A 41 12.80 23.47 19.85
C VAL A 41 13.73 22.76 20.80
N GLY A 42 13.38 21.52 21.12
CA GLY A 42 14.15 20.64 21.99
C GLY A 42 14.52 19.33 21.31
N PRO A 43 15.15 18.43 22.06
CA PRO A 43 15.55 17.09 21.62
C PRO A 43 14.48 16.31 20.85
N HIS A 44 13.19 16.47 21.19
CA HIS A 44 12.07 15.81 20.49
C HIS A 44 12.00 16.07 18.97
N TYR A 45 12.67 17.12 18.47
CA TYR A 45 12.73 17.44 17.03
C TYR A 45 13.88 16.73 16.28
N TYR A 46 14.94 16.30 16.96
CA TYR A 46 16.16 15.84 16.29
C TYR A 46 16.87 14.65 16.94
N GLU A 47 16.54 14.28 18.18
CA GLU A 47 17.09 13.10 18.84
C GLU A 47 16.19 11.88 18.59
N ARG A 48 16.79 10.81 18.06
CA ARG A 48 16.08 9.56 17.78
C ARG A 48 15.57 8.89 19.04
N GLU A 49 16.36 8.94 20.09
CA GLU A 49 16.09 8.29 21.36
C GLU A 49 14.84 8.90 22.02
N GLU A 50 14.63 10.21 21.89
CA GLU A 50 13.40 10.89 22.34
C GLU A 50 12.18 10.49 21.52
N LYS A 51 12.32 10.31 20.20
CA LYS A 51 11.23 9.77 19.36
C LYS A 51 10.86 8.36 19.79
N ILE A 52 11.84 7.49 20.08
CA ILE A 52 11.58 6.12 20.54
C ILE A 52 10.91 6.11 21.92
N LYS A 53 11.36 6.94 22.87
CA LYS A 53 10.69 7.10 24.17
C LYS A 53 9.24 7.54 24.02
N PHE A 54 8.98 8.52 23.13
CA PHE A 54 7.62 8.93 22.80
C PHE A 54 6.81 7.75 22.24
N MET A 55 7.35 6.99 21.28
CA MET A 55 6.67 5.83 20.71
C MET A 55 6.31 4.79 21.77
N ASP A 56 7.25 4.48 22.67
CA ASP A 56 7.05 3.49 23.75
C ASP A 56 6.01 3.96 24.77
N ALA A 57 6.01 5.24 25.14
CA ALA A 57 5.03 5.81 26.06
C ALA A 57 3.59 5.80 25.51
N HIS A 58 3.44 5.79 24.18
CA HIS A 58 2.15 5.84 23.49
C HIS A 58 1.74 4.53 22.83
N GLY A 59 2.53 3.47 22.95
CA GLY A 59 2.23 2.16 22.35
C GLY A 59 2.31 2.16 20.83
N ILE A 60 3.21 2.96 20.24
CA ILE A 60 3.39 3.08 18.79
C ILE A 60 4.49 2.10 18.35
N ASP A 61 4.12 1.08 17.58
CA ASP A 61 5.08 0.09 17.05
C ASP A 61 6.00 0.69 15.98
N VAL A 62 5.41 1.42 15.02
CA VAL A 62 6.11 1.96 13.83
C VAL A 62 5.79 3.44 13.68
N SER A 63 6.82 4.24 13.37
CA SER A 63 6.67 5.62 12.90
C SER A 63 7.25 5.79 11.50
N VAL A 64 6.51 6.46 10.63
CA VAL A 64 7.04 7.00 9.37
C VAL A 64 7.33 8.49 9.61
N VAL A 65 8.59 8.84 9.84
CA VAL A 65 9.02 10.21 10.13
C VAL A 65 9.17 11.03 8.85
N SER A 66 9.20 12.34 8.95
CA SER A 66 9.41 13.22 7.80
C SER A 66 10.14 14.48 8.24
N LEU A 67 10.82 15.15 7.30
CA LEU A 67 11.35 16.49 7.55
C LEU A 67 10.18 17.43 7.83
N ALA A 68 10.26 18.18 8.93
CA ALA A 68 9.26 19.19 9.29
C ALA A 68 9.23 20.36 8.29
N ASN A 69 8.09 21.02 8.20
CA ASN A 69 7.97 22.29 7.47
C ASN A 69 8.98 23.33 8.00
N PRO A 70 9.51 24.24 7.15
CA PRO A 70 9.20 24.44 5.73
C PRO A 70 10.07 23.61 4.77
N TRP A 71 10.50 22.41 5.16
CA TRP A 71 11.31 21.51 4.33
C TRP A 71 12.58 22.18 3.79
N LEU A 72 12.63 22.42 2.49
CA LEU A 72 13.74 23.03 1.76
C LEU A 72 13.31 24.31 1.03
N ASP A 73 12.06 24.73 1.20
CA ASP A 73 11.35 25.68 0.33
C ASP A 73 11.95 27.10 0.35
N PHE A 74 12.84 27.36 1.31
CA PHE A 74 13.52 28.64 1.55
C PHE A 74 14.97 28.69 1.01
N LEU A 75 15.46 27.61 0.41
CA LEU A 75 16.82 27.50 -0.12
C LEU A 75 16.89 27.94 -1.59
N ALA A 76 18.08 28.36 -2.02
CA ALA A 76 18.36 28.52 -3.44
C ALA A 76 18.38 27.15 -4.16
N PRO A 77 18.08 27.07 -5.48
CA PRO A 77 18.01 25.80 -6.20
C PRO A 77 19.18 24.85 -5.98
N SER A 78 20.42 25.32 -6.14
CA SER A 78 21.62 24.49 -5.94
C SER A 78 21.78 23.99 -4.51
N GLU A 79 21.41 24.80 -3.52
CA GLU A 79 21.46 24.42 -2.10
C GLU A 79 20.37 23.42 -1.75
N ALA A 80 19.16 23.58 -2.33
CA ALA A 80 18.04 22.67 -2.14
C ALA A 80 18.36 21.26 -2.63
N VAL A 81 19.02 21.13 -3.79
CA VAL A 81 19.44 19.83 -4.34
C VAL A 81 20.42 19.13 -3.40
N LEU A 82 21.44 19.84 -2.94
CA LEU A 82 22.43 19.29 -2.00
C LEU A 82 21.78 18.89 -0.68
N ALA A 83 20.94 19.77 -0.12
CA ALA A 83 20.24 19.52 1.13
C ALA A 83 19.25 18.34 1.03
N ALA A 84 18.50 18.21 -0.06
CA ALA A 84 17.60 17.08 -0.28
C ALA A 84 18.38 15.76 -0.25
N ARG A 85 19.50 15.70 -0.99
CA ARG A 85 20.33 14.51 -1.06
C ARG A 85 20.90 14.10 0.29
N GLU A 86 21.41 15.06 1.05
CA GLU A 86 22.00 14.84 2.38
C GLU A 86 20.94 14.44 3.41
N ILE A 87 19.80 15.12 3.44
CA ILE A 87 18.71 14.81 4.37
C ILE A 87 18.12 13.43 4.08
N ASN A 88 17.97 13.05 2.81
CA ASN A 88 17.47 11.72 2.47
C ASN A 88 18.44 10.62 2.93
N ALA A 89 19.75 10.84 2.78
CA ALA A 89 20.77 9.92 3.29
C ALA A 89 20.78 9.88 4.83
N ASP A 90 20.62 11.03 5.49
CA ASP A 90 20.53 11.12 6.95
C ASP A 90 19.28 10.41 7.48
N LEU A 91 18.11 10.59 6.86
CA LEU A 91 16.87 9.88 7.21
C LEU A 91 17.00 8.37 7.02
N GLN A 92 17.64 7.92 5.94
CA GLN A 92 17.98 6.52 5.72
C GLN A 92 18.84 5.99 6.87
N SER A 93 19.89 6.73 7.25
CA SER A 93 20.78 6.36 8.37
C SER A 93 20.03 6.33 9.71
N TYR A 94 19.25 7.38 10.00
CA TYR A 94 18.42 7.53 11.19
C TYR A 94 17.51 6.31 11.40
N CYS A 95 16.85 5.85 10.32
CA CYS A 95 15.95 4.71 10.35
C CYS A 95 16.68 3.36 10.39
N SER A 96 17.73 3.18 9.58
CA SER A 96 18.39 1.89 9.39
C SER A 96 19.32 1.50 10.54
N THR A 97 19.94 2.48 11.21
CA THR A 97 20.88 2.24 12.32
C THR A 97 20.18 2.10 13.67
N TYR A 98 18.85 2.26 13.72
CA TYR A 98 18.10 1.94 14.93
C TYR A 98 18.27 0.47 15.28
N SER A 99 18.79 0.21 16.47
CA SER A 99 18.89 -1.12 17.06
C SER A 99 18.15 -1.13 18.39
N PRO A 100 17.20 -2.06 18.61
CA PRO A 100 16.53 -2.16 19.90
C PRO A 100 17.56 -2.55 20.99
N PRO A 101 17.46 -1.99 22.21
CA PRO A 101 18.36 -2.35 23.30
C PRO A 101 18.24 -3.85 23.63
N SER A 102 19.39 -4.49 23.90
CA SER A 102 19.51 -5.95 24.10
C SER A 102 18.87 -6.47 25.41
N SER A 103 18.54 -5.57 26.34
CA SER A 103 17.99 -5.90 27.65
C SER A 103 16.81 -4.97 27.96
N SER A 104 15.63 -5.57 28.09
CA SER A 104 14.41 -5.03 28.71
C SER A 104 13.95 -3.64 28.27
N TYR A 105 12.85 -3.59 27.50
CA TYR A 105 12.03 -2.37 27.45
C TYR A 105 11.60 -2.05 28.89
N PRO A 106 11.99 -0.88 29.45
CA PRO A 106 11.75 -0.58 30.87
C PRO A 106 10.28 -0.26 31.20
N ASN A 107 9.37 -0.37 30.21
CA ASN A 107 7.95 -0.10 30.34
C ASN A 107 7.11 -1.30 29.87
N SER A 108 5.85 -1.37 30.28
CA SER A 108 4.88 -2.45 29.98
C SER A 108 4.63 -2.70 28.48
N PHE A 109 5.15 -1.85 27.58
CA PHE A 109 5.02 -1.99 26.15
C PHE A 109 6.22 -2.73 25.54
N THR A 110 5.94 -3.83 24.84
CA THR A 110 6.92 -4.56 24.03
C THR A 110 6.56 -4.38 22.55
N PRO A 111 7.41 -3.75 21.73
CA PRO A 111 7.14 -3.57 20.31
C PRO A 111 6.98 -4.90 19.57
N GLN A 112 6.06 -4.96 18.62
CA GLN A 112 5.75 -6.17 17.85
C GLN A 112 6.65 -6.36 16.62
N THR A 113 7.56 -5.42 16.35
CA THR A 113 8.48 -5.44 15.20
C THR A 113 9.85 -4.89 15.58
N GLN A 114 10.89 -5.46 14.96
CA GLN A 114 12.28 -4.97 15.10
C GLN A 114 12.54 -3.69 14.29
N LYS A 115 11.86 -3.53 13.14
CA LYS A 115 11.95 -2.32 12.31
C LYS A 115 10.84 -1.37 12.71
N ARG A 116 11.20 -0.30 13.41
CA ARG A 116 10.25 0.65 14.01
C ARG A 116 10.23 2.03 13.34
N LEU A 117 11.24 2.35 12.53
CA LEU A 117 11.37 3.66 11.89
C LEU A 117 11.45 3.50 10.37
N PHE A 118 10.64 4.29 9.66
CA PHE A 118 10.70 4.55 8.23
C PHE A 118 10.61 6.06 8.02
N ALA A 119 10.81 6.54 6.80
CA ALA A 119 10.71 7.97 6.52
C ALA A 119 10.00 8.31 5.21
N PHE A 120 9.53 9.55 5.11
CA PHE A 120 9.26 10.24 3.86
C PHE A 120 10.47 11.10 3.51
N GLY A 121 10.98 10.97 2.28
CA GLY A 121 12.08 11.76 1.75
C GLY A 121 11.67 13.20 1.41
N SER A 122 12.67 14.06 1.22
CA SER A 122 12.51 15.45 0.79
C SER A 122 12.93 15.61 -0.66
N LEU A 123 12.24 16.49 -1.38
CA LEU A 123 12.57 16.91 -2.75
C LEU A 123 12.97 18.39 -2.79
N PRO A 124 13.82 18.82 -3.75
CA PRO A 124 14.24 20.23 -3.89
C PRO A 124 13.16 21.07 -4.61
N LEU A 125 11.96 21.13 -4.06
CA LEU A 125 10.80 21.84 -4.66
C LEU A 125 10.88 23.34 -4.39
N VAL A 126 11.77 24.04 -5.08
CA VAL A 126 11.97 25.49 -4.94
C VAL A 126 11.74 26.23 -6.26
N PRO A 127 11.33 27.50 -6.24
CA PRO A 127 11.20 28.30 -7.46
C PRO A 127 12.49 28.36 -8.27
N GLY A 128 12.39 28.10 -9.57
CA GLY A 128 13.53 28.13 -10.49
C GLY A 128 14.42 26.89 -10.44
N ILE A 129 13.98 25.80 -9.79
CA ILE A 129 14.64 24.50 -9.90
C ILE A 129 14.44 23.91 -11.30
N GLU A 130 15.48 23.28 -11.84
CA GLU A 130 15.37 22.51 -13.08
C GLU A 130 14.65 21.18 -12.78
N THR A 131 13.66 20.82 -13.60
CA THR A 131 12.84 19.62 -13.39
C THR A 131 13.68 18.35 -13.23
N ASP A 132 14.72 18.17 -14.04
CA ASP A 132 15.60 17.00 -14.01
C ASP A 132 16.25 16.80 -12.64
N GLN A 133 16.59 17.88 -11.93
CA GLN A 133 17.17 17.79 -10.59
C GLN A 133 16.16 17.26 -9.55
N VAL A 134 14.87 17.55 -9.74
CA VAL A 134 13.81 16.99 -8.91
C VAL A 134 13.61 15.51 -9.25
N LEU A 135 13.67 15.13 -10.53
CA LEU A 135 13.54 13.73 -10.96
C LEU A 135 14.69 12.86 -10.44
N GLU A 136 15.92 13.37 -10.43
CA GLU A 136 17.07 12.70 -9.80
C GLU A 136 16.83 12.45 -8.31
N ALA A 137 16.28 13.43 -7.58
CA ALA A 137 15.93 13.27 -6.17
C ALA A 137 14.82 12.23 -5.95
N VAL A 138 13.82 12.16 -6.83
CA VAL A 138 12.80 11.08 -6.82
C VAL A 138 13.46 9.71 -7.01
N GLY A 139 14.40 9.59 -7.97
CA GLY A 139 15.19 8.38 -8.19
C GLY A 139 16.00 7.99 -6.97
N GLN A 140 16.65 8.94 -6.30
CA GLN A 140 17.38 8.69 -5.05
C GLN A 140 16.46 8.13 -3.96
N VAL A 141 15.30 8.76 -3.72
CA VAL A 141 14.35 8.33 -2.67
C VAL A 141 13.86 6.90 -2.93
N LYS A 142 13.60 6.54 -4.19
CA LYS A 142 13.16 5.19 -4.59
C LYS A 142 14.16 4.10 -4.21
N GLU A 143 15.46 4.38 -4.30
CA GLU A 143 16.52 3.40 -3.99
C GLU A 143 16.79 3.26 -2.48
N LEU A 144 16.35 4.21 -1.66
CA LEU A 144 16.60 4.21 -0.21
C LEU A 144 15.61 3.29 0.53
N THR A 145 16.12 2.17 1.04
CA THR A 145 15.31 1.06 1.59
C THR A 145 14.41 1.42 2.77
N TYR A 146 14.62 2.53 3.48
CA TYR A 146 13.77 2.95 4.61
C TYR A 146 12.86 4.13 4.27
N LEU A 147 13.03 4.75 3.10
CA LEU A 147 12.12 5.78 2.64
C LEU A 147 10.93 5.12 1.93
N ARG A 148 9.72 5.55 2.26
CA ARG A 148 8.45 4.94 1.77
C ARG A 148 7.59 5.90 0.96
N GLY A 149 8.13 7.09 0.69
CA GLY A 149 7.45 8.14 -0.02
C GLY A 149 8.23 9.45 0.11
N ILE A 150 7.58 10.56 -0.20
CA ILE A 150 8.09 11.91 -0.03
C ILE A 150 7.14 12.75 0.83
N VAL A 151 7.67 13.78 1.48
CA VAL A 151 6.87 14.85 2.11
C VAL A 151 7.05 16.12 1.30
N MET A 152 5.96 16.88 1.11
CA MET A 152 6.03 18.18 0.43
C MET A 152 4.96 19.15 0.92
N GLY A 153 5.25 20.44 0.77
CA GLY A 153 4.31 21.53 0.98
C GLY A 153 3.32 21.73 -0.17
N THR A 154 2.45 22.73 -0.01
CA THR A 154 1.37 23.03 -0.95
C THR A 154 1.76 23.96 -2.11
N LYS A 155 2.97 24.52 -2.10
CA LYS A 155 3.46 25.43 -3.15
C LYS A 155 4.06 24.71 -4.37
N GLY A 156 4.36 23.41 -4.29
CA GLY A 156 5.10 22.72 -5.34
C GLY A 156 6.42 23.44 -5.62
N VAL A 157 6.73 23.71 -6.89
CA VAL A 157 7.88 24.53 -7.30
C VAL A 157 7.61 26.05 -7.28
N GLY A 158 6.56 26.50 -6.59
CA GLY A 158 6.33 27.91 -6.28
C GLY A 158 4.92 28.43 -6.58
N LYS A 159 4.23 27.89 -7.60
CA LYS A 159 2.91 28.39 -8.02
C LYS A 159 1.73 27.52 -7.55
N GLY A 160 1.99 26.47 -6.79
CA GLY A 160 0.99 25.52 -6.30
C GLY A 160 1.13 24.14 -6.91
N LEU A 161 0.23 23.25 -6.52
CA LEU A 161 0.21 21.84 -6.93
C LEU A 161 -0.43 21.60 -8.31
N ASP A 162 -1.08 22.62 -8.85
CA ASP A 162 -1.68 22.67 -10.19
C ASP A 162 -0.76 23.35 -11.23
N ASP A 163 0.50 23.65 -10.86
CA ASP A 163 1.49 24.19 -11.80
C ASP A 163 1.84 23.10 -12.84
N PRO A 164 1.72 23.37 -14.16
CA PRO A 164 2.10 22.42 -15.20
C PRO A 164 3.54 21.89 -15.10
N VAL A 165 4.47 22.64 -14.47
CA VAL A 165 5.85 22.17 -14.22
C VAL A 165 5.90 20.97 -13.27
N MET A 166 4.86 20.77 -12.45
CA MET A 166 4.74 19.61 -11.56
C MET A 166 4.36 18.32 -12.29
N GLU A 167 3.83 18.39 -13.51
CA GLU A 167 3.36 17.21 -14.27
C GLU A 167 4.44 16.12 -14.43
N PRO A 168 5.66 16.40 -14.95
CA PRO A 168 6.71 15.38 -15.03
C PRO A 168 7.15 14.85 -13.66
N ILE A 169 7.05 15.67 -12.60
CA ILE A 169 7.39 15.28 -11.24
C ILE A 169 6.35 14.27 -10.71
N TYR A 170 5.06 14.51 -10.93
CA TYR A 170 3.99 13.57 -10.58
C TYR A 170 4.12 12.25 -11.32
N ALA A 171 4.43 12.29 -12.62
CA ALA A 171 4.67 11.08 -13.42
C ALA A 171 5.80 10.23 -12.82
N ALA A 172 6.95 10.84 -12.50
CA ALA A 172 8.09 10.12 -11.93
C ALA A 172 7.82 9.56 -10.53
N ILE A 173 7.11 10.31 -9.68
CA ILE A 173 6.70 9.83 -8.34
C ILE A 173 5.75 8.63 -8.46
N ALA A 174 4.77 8.73 -9.36
CA ALA A 174 3.79 7.66 -9.60
C ALA A 174 4.47 6.41 -10.16
N GLU A 175 5.39 6.54 -11.10
CA GLU A 175 6.20 5.44 -11.66
C GLU A 175 7.11 4.81 -10.60
N ALA A 176 7.69 5.63 -9.72
CA ALA A 176 8.47 5.16 -8.58
C ALA A 176 7.61 4.42 -7.53
N GLY A 177 6.28 4.57 -7.58
CA GLY A 177 5.34 3.99 -6.62
C GLY A 177 5.43 4.61 -5.23
N LEU A 178 5.96 5.83 -5.14
CA LEU A 178 6.16 6.56 -3.89
C LEU A 178 4.86 7.27 -3.46
N VAL A 179 4.58 7.25 -2.15
CA VAL A 179 3.47 8.01 -1.56
C VAL A 179 3.90 9.46 -1.36
N VAL A 180 3.04 10.42 -1.68
CA VAL A 180 3.25 11.84 -1.41
C VAL A 180 2.48 12.25 -0.17
N PHE A 181 3.17 12.53 0.93
CA PHE A 181 2.58 13.14 2.10
C PHE A 181 2.51 14.66 1.92
N VAL A 182 1.32 15.17 1.60
CA VAL A 182 1.07 16.61 1.42
C VAL A 182 0.73 17.21 2.77
N HIS A 183 1.49 18.23 3.18
CA HIS A 183 1.39 18.82 4.50
C HIS A 183 1.35 20.36 4.41
N PRO A 184 0.55 21.05 5.26
CA PRO A 184 0.45 22.50 5.26
C PRO A 184 1.66 23.18 5.92
N HIS A 185 1.86 24.45 5.61
CA HIS A 185 2.84 25.30 6.28
C HIS A 185 2.47 26.79 6.15
N TYR A 186 2.00 27.20 4.98
CA TYR A 186 1.83 28.58 4.58
C TYR A 186 0.58 29.25 5.16
N GLY A 187 -0.41 28.46 5.57
CA GLY A 187 -1.68 28.94 6.12
C GLY A 187 -2.52 29.73 5.10
N ILE A 188 -3.38 30.60 5.63
CA ILE A 188 -4.21 31.52 4.86
C ILE A 188 -3.81 32.94 5.22
N GLU A 189 -3.42 33.72 4.21
CA GLU A 189 -2.95 35.09 4.40
C GLU A 189 -4.12 36.03 4.74
N ASN A 190 -3.90 36.94 5.70
CA ASN A 190 -4.76 38.09 6.01
C ASN A 190 -6.23 37.80 6.38
N ALA A 191 -6.56 36.59 6.88
CA ALA A 191 -7.94 36.19 7.15
C ALA A 191 -8.40 36.35 8.62
N PHE A 192 -7.50 36.59 9.57
CA PHE A 192 -7.78 36.41 11.01
C PHE A 192 -7.98 37.72 11.81
N GLY A 193 -7.98 38.87 11.13
CA GLY A 193 -8.09 40.17 11.79
C GLY A 193 -6.85 40.53 12.63
N GLU A 194 -6.96 41.59 13.44
CA GLU A 194 -5.83 42.18 14.18
C GLU A 194 -5.72 41.71 15.64
N GLN A 195 -6.71 40.98 16.16
CA GLN A 195 -6.73 40.51 17.54
C GLN A 195 -5.67 39.41 17.75
N ASP A 196 -4.83 39.55 18.79
CA ASP A 196 -3.86 38.51 19.17
C ASP A 196 -4.61 37.29 19.75
N ASN A 197 -4.57 36.19 19.03
CA ASN A 197 -5.19 34.90 19.38
C ASN A 197 -4.14 33.79 19.55
N GLY A 198 -2.87 34.15 19.77
CA GLY A 198 -1.77 33.19 19.76
C GLY A 198 -1.71 32.44 18.43
N HIS A 199 -1.33 31.15 18.47
CA HIS A 199 -1.24 30.32 17.26
C HIS A 199 -2.55 29.60 16.88
N ALA A 200 -3.62 29.80 17.65
CA ALA A 200 -4.84 28.97 17.56
C ALA A 200 -5.51 29.06 16.18
N LEU A 201 -5.68 30.26 15.63
CA LEU A 201 -6.36 30.44 14.33
C LEU A 201 -5.47 30.00 13.15
N ALA A 202 -4.18 30.30 13.19
CA ALA A 202 -3.25 29.90 12.14
C ALA A 202 -3.10 28.38 12.04
N LEU A 203 -2.96 27.68 13.18
CA LEU A 203 -2.83 26.22 13.21
C LEU A 203 -4.18 25.50 13.06
N GLY A 204 -5.21 25.97 13.76
CA GLY A 204 -6.53 25.31 13.80
C GLY A 204 -7.40 25.55 12.56
N LEU A 205 -7.23 26.68 11.88
CA LEU A 205 -7.96 27.00 10.65
C LEU A 205 -7.04 27.14 9.45
N GLY A 206 -5.96 27.93 9.58
CA GLY A 206 -5.06 28.24 8.46
C GLY A 206 -4.51 26.99 7.78
N PHE A 207 -3.92 26.07 8.55
CA PHE A 207 -3.34 24.83 8.02
C PHE A 207 -4.38 23.90 7.34
N PRO A 208 -5.51 23.54 7.98
CA PRO A 208 -6.56 22.77 7.32
C PRO A 208 -7.10 23.41 6.03
N PHE A 209 -7.32 24.74 6.02
CA PHE A 209 -7.82 25.43 4.82
C PHE A 209 -6.78 25.48 3.71
N GLU A 210 -5.49 25.65 4.03
CA GLU A 210 -4.40 25.56 3.06
C GLU A 210 -4.40 24.20 2.34
N THR A 211 -4.42 23.10 3.10
CA THR A 211 -4.52 21.73 2.56
C THR A 211 -5.76 21.59 1.67
N THR A 212 -6.91 22.08 2.14
CA THR A 212 -8.18 22.03 1.40
C THR A 212 -8.07 22.70 0.03
N ILE A 213 -7.52 23.92 -0.01
CA ILE A 213 -7.36 24.71 -1.24
C ILE A 213 -6.37 24.05 -2.18
N ALA A 214 -5.22 23.61 -1.67
CA ALA A 214 -4.16 23.02 -2.48
C ALA A 214 -4.60 21.71 -3.15
N ILE A 215 -5.29 20.85 -2.41
CA ILE A 215 -5.79 19.58 -2.95
C ILE A 215 -6.97 19.80 -3.89
N ALA A 216 -7.89 20.73 -3.58
CA ALA A 216 -8.97 21.07 -4.50
C ALA A 216 -8.43 21.60 -5.85
N ARG A 217 -7.38 22.43 -5.83
CA ARG A 217 -6.68 22.90 -7.03
C ARG A 217 -6.05 21.75 -7.82
N LEU A 218 -5.30 20.87 -7.15
CA LEU A 218 -4.68 19.69 -7.78
C LEU A 218 -5.73 18.80 -8.46
N ILE A 219 -6.83 18.49 -7.77
CA ILE A 219 -7.92 17.69 -8.31
C ILE A 219 -8.53 18.40 -9.52
N LEU A 220 -8.94 19.67 -9.38
CA LEU A 220 -9.60 20.44 -10.44
C LEU A 220 -8.72 20.67 -11.68
N ALA A 221 -7.40 20.60 -11.51
CA ALA A 221 -6.43 20.62 -12.61
C ALA A 221 -6.32 19.29 -13.36
N GLY A 222 -7.06 18.25 -12.94
CA GLY A 222 -7.09 16.93 -13.58
C GLY A 222 -5.81 16.10 -13.35
N VAL A 223 -5.01 16.44 -12.34
CA VAL A 223 -3.73 15.74 -12.07
C VAL A 223 -3.97 14.25 -11.77
N LEU A 224 -5.00 13.93 -11.00
CA LEU A 224 -5.31 12.54 -10.63
C LEU A 224 -5.97 11.75 -11.79
N ASP A 225 -6.57 12.42 -12.77
CA ASP A 225 -7.02 11.77 -14.01
C ASP A 225 -5.82 11.35 -14.87
N ARG A 226 -4.79 12.19 -14.96
CA ARG A 226 -3.57 11.92 -15.74
C ARG A 226 -2.62 10.97 -15.04
N HIS A 227 -2.64 10.94 -13.70
CA HIS A 227 -1.79 10.08 -12.88
C HIS A 227 -2.61 9.25 -11.88
N PRO A 228 -3.45 8.31 -12.34
CA PRO A 228 -4.36 7.55 -11.48
C PRO A 228 -3.63 6.62 -10.49
N THR A 229 -2.34 6.36 -10.69
CA THR A 229 -1.50 5.57 -9.77
C THR A 229 -0.74 6.41 -8.74
N LEU A 230 -0.85 7.75 -8.80
CA LEU A 230 -0.25 8.66 -7.83
C LEU A 230 -0.96 8.48 -6.48
N LYS A 231 -0.19 8.24 -5.41
CA LYS A 231 -0.73 8.03 -4.07
C LYS A 231 -0.50 9.27 -3.23
N LEU A 232 -1.58 9.92 -2.80
CA LEU A 232 -1.52 11.06 -1.91
C LEU A 232 -1.93 10.65 -0.49
N LEU A 233 -1.14 11.05 0.50
CA LEU A 233 -1.48 11.05 1.91
C LEU A 233 -1.69 12.50 2.34
N LEU A 234 -2.89 12.83 2.82
CA LEU A 234 -3.28 14.21 3.11
C LEU A 234 -3.26 14.45 4.62
N ALA A 235 -2.50 15.45 5.06
CA ALA A 235 -2.42 15.83 6.46
C ALA A 235 -3.79 16.26 7.03
N HIS A 236 -3.97 16.05 8.33
CA HIS A 236 -5.11 16.55 9.11
C HIS A 236 -6.47 16.19 8.52
N SER A 237 -6.65 14.93 8.09
CA SER A 237 -7.86 14.43 7.43
C SER A 237 -8.28 15.21 6.17
N ALA A 238 -7.29 15.63 5.38
CA ALA A 238 -7.45 16.52 4.23
C ALA A 238 -8.02 17.91 4.59
N GLY A 239 -7.82 18.35 5.83
CA GLY A 239 -8.32 19.62 6.33
C GLY A 239 -9.85 19.67 6.37
N ALA A 240 -10.43 20.68 5.71
CA ALA A 240 -11.88 20.84 5.58
C ALA A 240 -12.46 20.15 4.33
N LEU A 241 -11.62 19.51 3.50
CA LEU A 241 -12.04 19.02 2.20
C LEU A 241 -13.14 17.96 2.28
N SER A 242 -13.05 17.05 3.25
CA SER A 242 -14.06 16.01 3.50
C SER A 242 -15.44 16.60 3.76
N ALA A 243 -15.53 17.65 4.57
CA ALA A 243 -16.79 18.33 4.88
C ALA A 243 -17.30 19.21 3.73
N LEU A 244 -16.41 19.73 2.89
CA LEU A 244 -16.74 20.67 1.80
C LEU A 244 -16.90 20.00 0.43
N SER A 245 -16.60 18.70 0.33
CA SER A 245 -16.55 17.94 -0.94
C SER A 245 -17.83 18.04 -1.76
N SER A 246 -19.00 17.84 -1.14
CA SER A 246 -20.31 17.96 -1.81
C SER A 246 -20.60 19.39 -2.30
N ARG A 247 -20.19 20.40 -1.53
CA ARG A 247 -20.31 21.80 -1.94
C ARG A 247 -19.42 22.10 -3.15
N LEU A 248 -18.17 21.61 -3.14
CA LEU A 248 -17.24 21.78 -4.25
C LEU A 248 -17.73 21.06 -5.51
N SER A 249 -18.19 19.81 -5.40
CA SER A 249 -18.79 19.09 -6.53
C SER A 249 -19.97 19.89 -7.11
N SER A 250 -20.88 20.37 -6.27
CA SER A 250 -22.00 21.21 -6.70
C SER A 250 -21.53 22.50 -7.40
N CYS A 251 -20.49 23.17 -6.90
CA CYS A 251 -19.96 24.37 -7.56
C CYS A 251 -19.36 24.03 -8.94
N ILE A 252 -18.62 22.92 -9.07
CA ILE A 252 -17.98 22.51 -10.32
C ILE A 252 -19.03 22.22 -11.40
N ILE A 253 -20.06 21.43 -11.09
CA ILE A 253 -21.08 21.04 -12.09
C ILE A 253 -21.94 22.24 -12.55
N HIS A 254 -22.07 23.28 -11.73
CA HIS A 254 -22.83 24.49 -12.04
C HIS A 254 -21.99 25.61 -12.67
N ASP A 255 -20.68 25.42 -12.84
CA ASP A 255 -19.79 26.39 -13.45
C ASP A 255 -19.42 25.96 -14.89
N PRO A 256 -19.92 26.67 -15.93
CA PRO A 256 -19.68 26.31 -17.32
C PRO A 256 -18.21 26.24 -17.74
N HIS A 257 -17.30 26.89 -17.00
CA HIS A 257 -15.88 26.92 -17.32
C HIS A 257 -15.12 25.70 -16.82
N VAL A 258 -15.62 25.03 -15.77
CA VAL A 258 -14.90 23.93 -15.11
C VAL A 258 -15.68 22.62 -15.04
N LYS A 259 -16.99 22.62 -15.33
CA LYS A 259 -17.86 21.44 -15.25
C LYS A 259 -17.37 20.19 -15.99
N ASP A 260 -16.62 20.37 -17.09
CA ASP A 260 -16.14 19.28 -17.95
C ASP A 260 -14.63 18.99 -17.76
N ARG A 261 -13.99 19.53 -16.71
CA ARG A 261 -12.53 19.35 -16.48
C ARG A 261 -12.15 18.00 -15.87
N LEU A 262 -13.08 17.35 -15.18
CA LEU A 262 -12.84 16.10 -14.46
C LEU A 262 -13.54 14.93 -15.17
N GLN A 263 -12.90 13.77 -15.19
CA GLN A 263 -13.53 12.55 -15.72
C GLN A 263 -14.60 12.00 -14.77
N ASN A 264 -14.47 12.25 -13.47
CA ASN A 264 -15.37 11.78 -12.43
C ASN A 264 -15.88 12.93 -11.54
N ASP A 265 -16.87 12.66 -10.70
CA ASP A 265 -17.29 13.60 -9.65
C ASP A 265 -16.09 13.93 -8.74
N PHE A 266 -15.98 15.18 -8.29
CA PHE A 266 -14.90 15.63 -7.40
C PHE A 266 -14.68 14.69 -6.19
N ARG A 267 -15.75 14.12 -5.63
CA ARG A 267 -15.72 13.21 -4.47
C ARG A 267 -14.98 11.90 -4.77
N TYR A 268 -15.03 11.40 -6.02
CA TYR A 268 -14.29 10.21 -6.44
C TYR A 268 -12.79 10.32 -6.14
N TYR A 269 -12.21 11.48 -6.37
CA TYR A 269 -10.79 11.72 -6.16
C TYR A 269 -10.42 11.79 -4.68
N LEU A 270 -11.32 12.29 -3.83
CA LEU A 270 -11.10 12.27 -2.38
C LEU A 270 -11.10 10.83 -1.86
N ASP A 271 -11.98 9.99 -2.37
CA ASP A 271 -12.03 8.55 -2.05
C ASP A 271 -10.82 7.76 -2.58
N SER A 272 -9.99 8.36 -3.45
CA SER A 272 -8.73 7.79 -3.92
C SER A 272 -7.52 8.15 -3.06
N CYS A 273 -7.65 9.18 -2.21
CA CYS A 273 -6.59 9.68 -1.34
C CYS A 273 -6.58 8.94 0.00
N GLU A 274 -5.39 8.88 0.62
CA GLU A 274 -5.22 8.43 2.00
C GLU A 274 -5.27 9.64 2.94
N LEU A 275 -5.89 9.48 4.11
CA LEU A 275 -6.05 10.54 5.11
C LEU A 275 -5.16 10.25 6.33
N ALA A 276 -4.23 11.15 6.64
CA ALA A 276 -3.45 11.10 7.87
C ALA A 276 -4.13 11.93 8.96
N PHE A 277 -4.04 11.47 10.21
CA PHE A 277 -4.49 12.18 11.42
C PHE A 277 -6.02 12.21 11.55
N VAL A 278 -6.59 11.46 12.50
CA VAL A 278 -8.05 11.41 12.73
C VAL A 278 -8.42 12.41 13.80
N ASP A 279 -8.91 13.57 13.39
CA ASP A 279 -9.64 14.46 14.29
C ASP A 279 -11.11 13.99 14.39
N ARG A 280 -11.76 14.30 15.52
CA ARG A 280 -13.15 13.96 15.87
C ARG A 280 -14.18 14.42 14.83
N VAL A 281 -13.79 15.30 13.91
CA VAL A 281 -14.58 15.74 12.75
C VAL A 281 -14.97 14.57 11.83
N ASN A 282 -14.13 13.54 11.72
CA ASN A 282 -14.45 12.35 10.91
C ASN A 282 -15.61 11.53 11.51
N GLY A 283 -15.73 11.48 12.84
CA GLY A 283 -16.82 10.77 13.53
C GLY A 283 -18.20 11.42 13.42
N ARG A 284 -18.29 12.66 12.91
CA ARG A 284 -19.56 13.35 12.62
C ARG A 284 -19.99 13.28 11.16
N SER A 285 -19.12 12.81 10.27
CA SER A 285 -19.43 12.72 8.83
C SER A 285 -20.42 11.59 8.50
N ASP A 286 -20.46 10.52 9.30
CA ASP A 286 -21.48 9.45 9.15
C ASP A 286 -22.91 9.90 9.48
N PHE A 287 -23.10 11.05 10.15
CA PHE A 287 -24.44 11.58 10.46
C PHE A 287 -24.98 12.53 9.38
N LEU A 288 -24.17 12.96 8.42
CA LEU A 288 -24.56 13.96 7.41
C LEU A 288 -24.15 13.60 5.97
N ALA A 289 -23.43 12.51 5.75
CA ALA A 289 -23.08 11.99 4.43
C ALA A 289 -24.17 11.05 3.91
N PRO A 290 -24.90 11.38 2.82
CA PRO A 290 -25.47 10.35 1.96
C PRO A 290 -24.34 9.43 1.49
N GLU A 291 -24.65 8.16 1.20
CA GLU A 291 -23.70 7.18 0.65
C GLU A 291 -22.72 7.82 -0.36
N GLY A 292 -21.41 7.76 -0.08
CA GLY A 292 -20.36 8.17 -1.02
C GLY A 292 -19.71 9.56 -0.83
N SER A 293 -19.56 10.08 0.39
CA SER A 293 -18.83 11.35 0.61
C SER A 293 -17.65 11.27 1.59
N PHE A 294 -17.20 10.09 1.98
CA PHE A 294 -16.07 9.93 2.89
C PHE A 294 -15.20 8.72 2.50
N PRO A 295 -13.86 8.83 2.53
CA PRO A 295 -13.00 7.69 2.25
C PRO A 295 -13.31 6.57 3.24
N GLY A 296 -13.53 5.37 2.70
CA GLY A 296 -13.74 4.20 3.55
C GLY A 296 -12.59 4.03 4.53
N VAL A 297 -12.86 3.36 5.67
CA VAL A 297 -11.87 3.02 6.72
C VAL A 297 -10.54 2.47 6.20
N GLU A 298 -10.56 1.90 5.00
CA GLU A 298 -9.40 1.36 4.29
C GLU A 298 -8.32 2.39 3.99
N ARG A 299 -8.67 3.68 3.96
CA ARG A 299 -7.82 4.79 3.52
C ARG A 299 -7.50 5.82 4.60
N ILE A 300 -7.75 5.48 5.86
CA ILE A 300 -7.53 6.37 6.99
C ILE A 300 -6.37 5.80 7.80
N MET A 301 -5.38 6.65 8.09
CA MET A 301 -4.18 6.31 8.83
C MET A 301 -4.05 7.15 10.09
N PHE A 302 -3.78 6.49 11.21
CA PHE A 302 -3.46 7.14 12.47
C PHE A 302 -2.16 7.97 12.35
N GLY A 303 -2.17 9.16 12.95
CA GLY A 303 -1.04 10.06 13.04
C GLY A 303 -1.11 10.90 14.31
N THR A 304 0.04 11.40 14.78
CA THR A 304 0.14 12.15 16.04
C THR A 304 0.63 13.59 15.90
N ASP A 305 1.19 13.93 14.74
CA ASP A 305 1.84 15.23 14.51
C ASP A 305 2.94 15.58 15.55
N HIS A 306 3.56 14.54 16.13
CA HIS A 306 4.65 14.74 17.08
C HIS A 306 5.88 15.35 16.38
N PRO A 307 6.52 16.40 16.95
CA PRO A 307 6.38 16.86 18.36
C PRO A 307 5.62 18.19 18.54
N PHE A 308 4.74 18.60 17.62
CA PHE A 308 4.26 19.99 17.58
C PHE A 308 3.30 20.41 18.70
N PHE A 309 2.61 19.46 19.33
CA PHE A 309 1.62 19.72 20.41
C PHE A 309 2.01 19.03 21.72
N PRO A 310 3.11 19.44 22.38
CA PRO A 310 3.54 18.88 23.66
C PRO A 310 2.61 19.32 24.81
N PRO A 311 2.59 18.58 25.93
CA PRO A 311 1.93 19.05 27.15
C PRO A 311 2.45 20.42 27.58
N LEU A 312 1.55 21.28 28.09
CA LEU A 312 1.93 22.58 28.63
C LEU A 312 2.55 22.44 30.03
N GLU A 313 3.52 23.30 30.36
CA GLU A 313 4.13 23.36 31.69
C GLU A 313 3.06 23.55 32.78
N GLY A 314 3.17 22.78 33.88
CA GLY A 314 2.21 22.81 34.99
C GLY A 314 0.99 21.90 34.84
N SER A 315 0.90 21.11 33.76
CA SER A 315 -0.16 20.09 33.62
C SER A 315 -0.08 19.02 34.73
N PRO A 316 -1.22 18.60 35.34
CA PRO A 316 -1.21 17.57 36.38
C PRO A 316 -0.68 16.23 35.81
N ASN A 317 0.14 15.54 36.59
CA ASN A 317 0.88 14.30 36.29
C ASN A 317 2.16 14.41 35.41
N PRO A 318 3.25 15.03 35.92
CA PRO A 318 4.58 14.99 35.29
C PRO A 318 5.17 13.57 35.13
N SER A 319 4.67 12.60 35.89
CA SER A 319 5.12 11.20 35.88
C SER A 319 4.30 10.26 34.98
N GLN A 320 3.26 10.76 34.28
CA GLN A 320 2.41 9.98 33.36
C GLN A 320 2.47 10.54 31.94
N GLN A 321 3.61 10.41 31.27
CA GLN A 321 4.03 11.01 29.99
C GLN A 321 3.16 10.68 28.73
N ARG A 322 1.84 10.57 28.85
CA ARG A 322 0.93 10.55 27.69
C ARG A 322 0.59 11.97 27.24
N TRP A 323 0.65 12.18 25.94
CA TRP A 323 0.35 13.45 25.30
C TRP A 323 -1.14 13.50 24.98
N LYS A 324 -1.83 14.53 25.48
CA LYS A 324 -3.26 14.74 25.20
C LYS A 324 -3.57 14.78 23.71
N SER A 325 -2.67 15.37 22.91
CA SER A 325 -2.76 15.41 21.45
C SER A 325 -2.76 14.02 20.78
N VAL A 326 -2.21 13.00 21.45
CA VAL A 326 -2.28 11.59 20.99
C VAL A 326 -3.59 10.95 21.44
N ASP A 327 -3.93 11.12 22.72
CA ASP A 327 -5.12 10.52 23.32
C ASP A 327 -6.41 11.02 22.67
N GLU A 328 -6.50 12.29 22.31
CA GLU A 328 -7.66 12.85 21.60
C GLU A 328 -7.89 12.20 20.22
N ASN A 329 -6.83 11.86 19.49
CA ASN A 329 -6.94 11.13 18.22
C ASN A 329 -7.36 9.66 18.43
N LEU A 330 -6.87 9.02 19.50
CA LEU A 330 -7.28 7.66 19.87
C LEU A 330 -8.76 7.63 20.26
N ASP A 331 -9.21 8.59 21.06
CA ASP A 331 -10.61 8.76 21.47
C ASP A 331 -11.50 9.06 20.27
N ALA A 332 -11.01 9.83 19.28
CA ALA A 332 -11.74 10.09 18.04
C ALA A 332 -11.98 8.80 17.26
N ILE A 333 -10.95 7.94 17.09
CA ILE A 333 -11.08 6.64 16.43
C ILE A 333 -12.01 5.69 17.19
N ALA A 334 -11.90 5.66 18.52
CA ALA A 334 -12.76 4.84 19.37
C ALA A 334 -14.22 5.30 19.31
N GLY A 335 -14.46 6.60 19.14
CA GLY A 335 -15.77 7.24 19.13
C GLY A 335 -16.51 7.23 17.79
N VAL A 336 -15.90 6.75 16.68
CA VAL A 336 -16.60 6.67 15.38
C VAL A 336 -17.74 5.65 15.45
N ALA A 337 -18.96 6.10 15.17
CA ALA A 337 -20.14 5.24 15.13
C ALA A 337 -20.02 4.22 13.99
N GLY A 338 -20.49 3.00 14.19
CA GLY A 338 -20.44 1.94 13.17
C GLY A 338 -19.07 1.26 13.00
N TRP A 339 -17.98 1.82 13.51
CA TRP A 339 -16.67 1.16 13.48
C TRP A 339 -16.57 0.08 14.56
N GLY A 340 -16.31 -1.17 14.12
CA GLY A 340 -15.96 -2.28 14.99
C GLY A 340 -14.48 -2.28 15.36
N GLU A 341 -14.07 -3.28 16.15
CA GLU A 341 -12.68 -3.46 16.57
C GLU A 341 -11.72 -3.62 15.39
N ARG A 342 -12.18 -4.25 14.29
CA ARG A 342 -11.40 -4.46 13.07
C ARG A 342 -11.10 -3.13 12.37
N GLU A 343 -12.12 -2.30 12.20
CA GLU A 343 -12.03 -0.98 11.57
C GLU A 343 -11.06 -0.07 12.34
N ARG A 344 -11.24 0.01 13.66
CA ARG A 344 -10.37 0.79 14.56
C ARG A 344 -8.92 0.31 14.48
N ARG A 345 -8.70 -1.00 14.56
CA ARG A 345 -7.38 -1.61 14.42
C ARG A 345 -6.72 -1.27 13.09
N ARG A 346 -7.49 -1.28 12.00
CA ARG A 346 -6.97 -0.97 10.68
C ARG A 346 -6.42 0.46 10.62
N VAL A 347 -7.21 1.43 11.08
CA VAL A 347 -6.79 2.84 11.11
C VAL A 347 -5.57 3.06 11.99
N MET A 348 -5.50 2.34 13.12
CA MET A 348 -4.36 2.35 14.04
C MET A 348 -3.07 1.73 13.47
N GLY A 349 -3.03 1.37 12.19
CA GLY A 349 -1.85 0.79 11.55
C GLY A 349 -1.66 -0.69 11.86
N THR A 350 -2.54 -1.30 12.67
CA THR A 350 -2.61 -2.78 12.81
C THR A 350 -3.34 -3.45 11.65
N SER A 351 -3.42 -2.74 10.51
CA SER A 351 -3.27 -3.40 9.21
C SER A 351 -1.86 -3.99 9.13
N LYS A 352 -1.68 -5.12 9.82
CA LYS A 352 -1.01 -6.19 9.11
C LYS A 352 -1.85 -6.37 7.83
N MET A 353 -1.35 -5.81 6.73
CA MET A 353 -1.71 -6.28 5.39
C MET A 353 -1.27 -7.74 5.18
N THR A 354 -0.80 -8.42 6.23
CA THR A 354 -0.96 -9.85 6.40
C THR A 354 -2.26 -10.08 7.18
N SER A 355 -3.34 -10.44 6.50
CA SER A 355 -4.27 -11.37 7.12
C SER A 355 -3.47 -12.39 7.93
N THR A 356 -3.76 -12.57 9.22
CA THR A 356 -2.97 -13.52 10.03
C THR A 356 -2.99 -14.85 9.29
N PRO A 357 -1.82 -15.42 8.93
CA PRO A 357 -1.81 -16.71 8.25
C PRO A 357 -2.61 -17.70 9.09
N PRO A 358 -3.43 -18.56 8.48
CA PRO A 358 -4.19 -19.55 9.24
C PRO A 358 -3.22 -20.49 9.98
N PRO A 359 -3.68 -21.17 11.03
CA PRO A 359 -2.88 -22.20 11.70
C PRO A 359 -2.27 -23.18 10.69
N HIS A 360 -1.02 -23.56 10.92
CA HIS A 360 -0.23 -24.45 10.06
C HIS A 360 0.17 -23.88 8.68
N PHE A 361 -0.02 -22.59 8.42
CA PHE A 361 0.63 -21.92 7.29
C PHE A 361 2.15 -21.75 7.56
N PRO A 362 3.04 -22.07 6.60
CA PRO A 362 4.49 -21.98 6.78
C PRO A 362 4.97 -20.55 7.06
N PRO A 363 5.82 -20.32 8.07
CA PRO A 363 6.32 -18.98 8.39
C PRO A 363 7.30 -18.43 7.35
N THR A 364 7.86 -19.29 6.50
CA THR A 364 8.78 -18.91 5.41
C THR A 364 8.07 -18.46 4.14
N VAL A 365 6.74 -18.61 4.05
CA VAL A 365 5.93 -18.20 2.91
C VAL A 365 5.14 -16.96 3.30
N GLN A 366 5.17 -15.91 2.48
CA GLN A 366 4.37 -14.71 2.74
C GLN A 366 2.88 -15.00 2.49
N TYR A 367 2.03 -14.77 3.50
CA TYR A 367 0.59 -14.95 3.32
C TYR A 367 -0.04 -13.75 2.61
N LEU A 368 -0.91 -14.02 1.63
CA LEU A 368 -1.54 -13.03 0.75
C LEU A 368 -3.07 -13.03 0.90
N THR A 369 -3.68 -11.85 0.83
CA THR A 369 -5.12 -11.63 0.60
C THR A 369 -5.43 -11.11 -0.80
N THR A 370 -4.42 -10.61 -1.49
CA THR A 370 -4.47 -10.12 -2.87
C THR A 370 -3.23 -10.61 -3.63
N PRO A 371 -3.30 -10.83 -4.95
CA PRO A 371 -2.13 -11.21 -5.74
C PRO A 371 -1.01 -10.16 -5.66
N SER A 372 0.24 -10.60 -5.79
CA SER A 372 1.41 -9.72 -5.80
C SER A 372 1.90 -9.55 -7.25
N PRO A 373 1.78 -8.37 -7.88
CA PRO A 373 2.17 -8.18 -9.28
C PRO A 373 3.68 -8.08 -9.46
N SER A 374 4.19 -8.68 -10.54
CA SER A 374 5.52 -8.40 -11.07
C SER A 374 5.64 -6.95 -11.53
N ARG A 375 6.86 -6.41 -11.42
CA ARG A 375 7.22 -5.11 -11.99
C ARG A 375 7.22 -5.13 -13.53
N LEU A 376 7.47 -6.28 -14.14
CA LEU A 376 7.48 -6.47 -15.60
C LEU A 376 6.07 -6.68 -16.18
N LEU A 377 5.06 -6.87 -15.33
CA LEU A 377 3.68 -7.07 -15.78
C LEU A 377 3.11 -5.75 -16.36
N PRO A 378 2.60 -5.74 -17.62
CA PRO A 378 1.98 -4.57 -18.22
C PRO A 378 0.81 -4.02 -17.38
N PRO A 379 0.54 -2.69 -17.38
CA PRO A 379 -0.55 -2.11 -16.59
C PRO A 379 -1.90 -2.78 -16.82
N ALA A 380 -2.26 -3.08 -18.07
CA ALA A 380 -3.50 -3.78 -18.40
C ALA A 380 -3.58 -5.17 -17.72
N HIS A 381 -2.50 -5.94 -17.73
CA HIS A 381 -2.44 -7.24 -17.06
C HIS A 381 -2.47 -7.10 -15.53
N ARG A 382 -1.85 -6.07 -14.95
CA ARG A 382 -1.95 -5.81 -13.50
C ARG A 382 -3.40 -5.53 -13.10
N THR A 383 -4.09 -4.70 -13.86
CA THR A 383 -5.50 -4.41 -13.64
C THR A 383 -6.37 -5.65 -13.81
N THR A 384 -6.12 -6.48 -14.83
CA THR A 384 -6.89 -7.70 -15.06
C THR A 384 -6.63 -8.82 -14.04
N PHE A 385 -5.39 -9.05 -13.62
CA PHE A 385 -5.04 -10.24 -12.82
C PHE A 385 -4.79 -9.96 -11.33
N CYS A 386 -4.50 -8.70 -10.96
CA CYS A 386 -4.08 -8.37 -9.60
C CYS A 386 -5.09 -7.49 -8.84
N SER A 387 -6.14 -7.00 -9.51
CA SER A 387 -7.16 -6.18 -8.86
C SER A 387 -7.86 -6.92 -7.73
N PRO A 388 -8.07 -6.30 -6.56
CA PRO A 388 -8.80 -6.93 -5.46
C PRO A 388 -10.24 -7.21 -5.86
N CYS A 389 -10.79 -8.34 -5.42
CA CYS A 389 -12.21 -8.63 -5.57
C CYS A 389 -12.96 -8.04 -4.37
N PRO A 390 -13.92 -7.13 -4.57
CA PRO A 390 -14.79 -6.67 -3.50
C PRO A 390 -15.50 -7.85 -2.81
N PRO A 391 -15.66 -7.84 -1.47
CA PRO A 391 -16.36 -8.92 -0.75
C PRO A 391 -17.79 -9.16 -1.23
N SER A 392 -18.47 -8.12 -1.70
CA SER A 392 -19.83 -8.18 -2.27
C SER A 392 -19.90 -8.95 -3.59
N LEU A 393 -18.77 -9.09 -4.30
CA LEU A 393 -18.68 -9.80 -5.58
C LEU A 393 -18.13 -11.23 -5.44
N LEU A 394 -17.94 -11.71 -4.21
CA LEU A 394 -17.59 -13.11 -3.98
C LEU A 394 -18.78 -14.03 -4.33
N PRO A 395 -18.56 -15.16 -5.04
CA PRO A 395 -19.68 -16.04 -5.46
C PRO A 395 -20.50 -16.60 -4.29
N ASN A 396 -19.85 -16.79 -3.14
CA ASN A 396 -20.47 -17.25 -1.91
C ASN A 396 -19.58 -16.89 -0.71
N PRO A 397 -20.13 -16.91 0.53
CA PRO A 397 -19.31 -16.85 1.73
C PRO A 397 -18.25 -17.95 1.73
N PRO A 398 -17.00 -17.66 2.13
CA PRO A 398 -15.91 -18.63 2.07
C PRO A 398 -16.17 -19.83 3.00
N PRO A 399 -16.10 -21.08 2.50
CA PRO A 399 -16.15 -22.27 3.35
C PRO A 399 -15.01 -22.28 4.37
N ARG A 400 -15.22 -22.93 5.53
CA ARG A 400 -14.15 -23.17 6.50
C ARG A 400 -13.23 -24.27 5.97
N VAL A 401 -11.94 -23.96 5.89
CA VAL A 401 -10.87 -24.88 5.48
C VAL A 401 -9.77 -24.90 6.55
N ALA A 402 -8.98 -25.97 6.58
CA ALA A 402 -7.82 -26.08 7.46
C ALA A 402 -6.64 -26.66 6.72
N ILE A 403 -5.44 -26.16 7.00
CA ILE A 403 -4.18 -26.73 6.52
C ILE A 403 -3.76 -27.79 7.53
N ARG A 404 -3.46 -29.00 7.07
CA ARG A 404 -3.02 -30.12 7.92
C ARG A 404 -1.85 -30.83 7.28
N LYS A 405 -0.95 -31.36 8.12
CA LYS A 405 0.13 -32.22 7.67
C LYS A 405 -0.43 -33.56 7.21
N ILE A 406 0.15 -34.12 6.15
CA ILE A 406 -0.21 -35.41 5.60
C ILE A 406 0.81 -36.43 6.09
N ASP A 407 0.37 -37.35 6.94
CA ASP A 407 1.23 -38.37 7.55
C ASP A 407 0.94 -39.80 7.01
N ASP A 408 0.00 -39.96 6.06
CA ASP A 408 -0.24 -41.26 5.40
C ASP A 408 0.90 -41.55 4.42
N PHE A 409 1.70 -42.57 4.70
CA PHE A 409 2.85 -42.97 3.88
C PHE A 409 2.49 -43.37 2.44
N ARG A 410 1.22 -43.69 2.17
CA ARG A 410 0.72 -44.01 0.82
C ARG A 410 0.34 -42.76 0.02
N HIS A 411 0.23 -41.62 0.68
CA HIS A 411 -0.10 -40.36 0.04
C HIS A 411 1.12 -39.82 -0.74
N PRO A 412 0.98 -39.39 -2.01
CA PRO A 412 2.10 -38.86 -2.79
C PRO A 412 2.79 -37.65 -2.13
N ALA A 413 1.99 -36.80 -1.48
CA ALA A 413 2.46 -35.65 -0.68
C ALA A 413 2.74 -35.99 0.80
N ASN A 414 3.09 -37.24 1.14
CA ASN A 414 3.47 -37.62 2.50
C ASN A 414 4.58 -36.71 3.06
N GLY A 415 4.39 -36.20 4.28
CA GLY A 415 5.28 -35.26 4.94
C GLY A 415 5.04 -33.79 4.57
N GLN A 416 4.22 -33.50 3.56
CA GLN A 416 3.80 -32.15 3.17
C GLN A 416 2.45 -31.79 3.82
N SER A 417 1.86 -30.66 3.41
CA SER A 417 0.57 -30.18 3.92
C SER A 417 -0.51 -30.24 2.84
N GLY A 418 -1.74 -30.57 3.24
CA GLY A 418 -2.93 -30.53 2.41
C GLY A 418 -3.98 -29.56 2.94
N LEU A 419 -4.90 -29.14 2.07
CA LEU A 419 -6.07 -28.33 2.41
C LEU A 419 -7.29 -29.20 2.64
N PHE A 420 -7.97 -29.05 3.78
CA PHE A 420 -9.10 -29.90 4.17
C PHE A 420 -10.37 -29.10 4.39
N ASN A 421 -11.52 -29.70 4.08
CA ASN A 421 -12.82 -29.15 4.49
C ASN A 421 -12.97 -29.22 6.01
N ALA A 422 -12.87 -28.07 6.68
CA ALA A 422 -13.00 -27.94 8.13
C ALA A 422 -14.41 -27.50 8.56
N SER A 423 -15.35 -27.44 7.63
CA SER A 423 -16.75 -27.12 7.93
C SER A 423 -17.41 -28.30 8.66
N ASN A 424 -18.44 -28.01 9.46
CA ASN A 424 -19.23 -29.06 10.13
C ASN A 424 -20.15 -29.84 9.17
N LYS A 425 -20.15 -29.49 7.88
CA LYS A 425 -20.98 -30.05 6.80
C LYS A 425 -20.17 -30.18 5.51
N PRO A 426 -20.60 -31.01 4.55
CA PRO A 426 -20.00 -31.05 3.23
C PRO A 426 -20.04 -29.67 2.53
N ILE A 427 -19.01 -29.36 1.74
CA ILE A 427 -19.03 -28.21 0.81
C ILE A 427 -19.85 -28.64 -0.41
N PRO A 428 -20.94 -27.91 -0.75
CA PRO A 428 -21.77 -28.26 -1.89
C PRO A 428 -21.03 -28.21 -3.24
N ARG A 429 -21.57 -28.90 -4.24
CA ARG A 429 -21.07 -28.85 -5.62
C ARG A 429 -21.03 -27.41 -6.15
N GLY A 430 -20.00 -27.06 -6.91
CA GLY A 430 -19.88 -25.76 -7.57
C GLY A 430 -19.58 -24.57 -6.65
N THR A 431 -19.44 -24.79 -5.34
CA THR A 431 -19.09 -23.75 -4.37
C THR A 431 -17.66 -23.25 -4.60
N TRP A 432 -17.48 -21.93 -4.69
CA TRP A 432 -16.16 -21.32 -4.68
C TRP A 432 -15.53 -21.52 -3.29
N ILE A 433 -14.33 -22.10 -3.26
CA ILE A 433 -13.63 -22.43 -2.02
C ILE A 433 -12.65 -21.30 -1.68
N ARG A 434 -11.66 -21.05 -2.55
CA ARG A 434 -10.66 -19.99 -2.39
C ARG A 434 -10.16 -19.56 -3.77
N ASP A 435 -9.86 -18.29 -3.92
CA ASP A 435 -9.02 -17.83 -5.03
C ASP A 435 -7.57 -18.33 -4.82
N TYR A 436 -6.84 -18.66 -5.89
CA TYR A 436 -5.43 -19.02 -5.86
C TYR A 436 -4.58 -17.75 -5.96
N LEU A 437 -3.85 -17.44 -4.90
CA LEU A 437 -3.03 -16.23 -4.80
C LEU A 437 -1.55 -16.56 -4.81
N GLY A 438 -0.78 -15.73 -5.50
CA GLY A 438 0.67 -15.85 -5.63
C GLY A 438 1.28 -14.59 -6.24
N PHE A 439 2.53 -14.73 -6.68
CA PHE A 439 3.23 -13.73 -7.47
C PHE A 439 2.77 -13.83 -8.92
N VAL A 440 2.16 -12.77 -9.47
CA VAL A 440 1.68 -12.74 -10.85
C VAL A 440 2.77 -12.19 -11.75
N HIS A 441 3.22 -12.98 -12.71
CA HIS A 441 4.45 -12.68 -13.45
C HIS A 441 4.33 -12.95 -14.94
N THR A 442 5.32 -12.45 -15.67
CA THR A 442 5.49 -12.74 -17.11
C THR A 442 6.20 -14.08 -17.29
N GLU A 443 6.15 -14.67 -18.50
CA GLU A 443 6.89 -15.88 -18.84
C GLU A 443 8.39 -15.78 -18.52
N ALA A 444 8.99 -14.60 -18.70
CA ALA A 444 10.41 -14.35 -18.43
C ALA A 444 10.81 -14.54 -16.96
N GLU A 445 9.84 -14.52 -16.05
CA GLU A 445 10.02 -14.66 -14.60
C GLU A 445 9.51 -15.99 -14.07
N SER A 446 9.03 -16.89 -14.94
CA SER A 446 8.58 -18.22 -14.53
C SER A 446 9.76 -19.06 -14.05
N ASP A 447 9.59 -19.70 -12.88
CA ASP A 447 10.55 -20.65 -12.34
C ASP A 447 10.18 -22.06 -12.82
N PRO A 448 10.98 -22.70 -13.69
CA PRO A 448 10.67 -24.02 -14.23
C PRO A 448 10.70 -25.13 -13.17
N LEU A 449 11.19 -24.84 -11.96
CA LEU A 449 11.19 -25.76 -10.82
C LEU A 449 10.00 -25.54 -9.87
N SER A 450 9.15 -24.55 -10.13
CA SER A 450 7.99 -24.26 -9.29
C SER A 450 6.83 -25.21 -9.56
N ASP A 451 6.48 -26.02 -8.57
CA ASP A 451 5.24 -26.81 -8.55
C ASP A 451 4.01 -25.95 -8.21
N TYR A 452 4.18 -24.65 -7.98
CA TYR A 452 3.14 -23.70 -7.56
C TYR A 452 2.79 -22.66 -8.63
N ASP A 453 3.36 -22.73 -9.84
CA ASP A 453 3.11 -21.79 -10.92
C ASP A 453 1.93 -22.24 -11.81
N LEU A 454 0.86 -21.43 -11.83
CA LEU A 454 -0.32 -21.66 -12.64
C LEU A 454 -0.43 -20.62 -13.77
N SER A 455 -0.64 -21.08 -15.00
CA SER A 455 -0.95 -20.19 -16.13
C SER A 455 -2.34 -19.55 -15.97
N LEU A 456 -2.40 -18.22 -15.91
CA LEU A 456 -3.63 -17.43 -15.89
C LEU A 456 -4.15 -17.11 -17.30
N GLN A 457 -3.23 -16.79 -18.22
CA GLN A 457 -3.53 -16.45 -19.60
C GLN A 457 -2.41 -16.92 -20.52
N ARG A 458 -2.79 -17.40 -21.72
CA ARG A 458 -1.87 -17.75 -22.80
C ARG A 458 -2.31 -17.00 -24.06
N THR A 459 -1.40 -16.24 -24.64
CA THR A 459 -1.66 -15.43 -25.83
C THR A 459 -0.65 -15.81 -26.91
N VAL A 460 -1.11 -16.14 -28.11
CA VAL A 460 -0.21 -16.33 -29.25
C VAL A 460 0.17 -14.95 -29.79
N VAL A 461 1.46 -14.66 -29.79
CA VAL A 461 2.05 -13.43 -30.33
C VAL A 461 2.93 -13.79 -31.52
N GLU A 462 2.93 -12.93 -32.52
CA GLU A 462 3.82 -13.03 -33.68
C GLU A 462 5.06 -12.17 -33.39
N GLU A 463 6.23 -12.80 -33.41
CA GLU A 463 7.52 -12.15 -33.18
C GLU A 463 8.39 -12.37 -34.43
N VAL A 464 9.18 -11.37 -34.82
CA VAL A 464 10.12 -11.52 -35.93
C VAL A 464 11.40 -12.10 -35.36
N ASP A 465 11.80 -13.27 -35.84
CA ASP A 465 13.06 -13.89 -35.48
C ASP A 465 14.21 -12.94 -35.91
N PRO A 466 15.04 -12.46 -34.97
CA PRO A 466 16.08 -11.48 -35.26
C PRO A 466 17.24 -12.04 -36.10
N GLU A 467 17.40 -13.37 -36.19
CA GLU A 467 18.44 -14.03 -36.98
C GLU A 467 17.96 -14.38 -38.39
N THR A 468 16.71 -14.80 -38.54
CA THR A 468 16.17 -15.28 -39.83
C THR A 468 15.25 -14.28 -40.53
N GLY A 469 14.69 -13.31 -39.80
CA GLY A 469 13.71 -12.35 -40.30
C GLY A 469 12.31 -12.94 -40.52
N GLU A 470 12.09 -14.21 -40.16
CA GLU A 470 10.81 -14.88 -40.30
C GLU A 470 9.86 -14.53 -39.14
N VAL A 471 8.56 -14.45 -39.43
CA VAL A 471 7.53 -14.27 -38.39
C VAL A 471 7.28 -15.62 -37.72
N VAL A 472 7.68 -15.74 -36.46
CA VAL A 472 7.47 -16.91 -35.62
C VAL A 472 6.31 -16.67 -34.66
N GLN A 473 5.44 -17.67 -34.50
CA GLN A 473 4.38 -17.64 -33.50
C GLN A 473 4.93 -18.17 -32.17
N ARG A 474 4.88 -17.33 -31.14
CA ARG A 474 5.27 -17.65 -29.77
C ARG A 474 4.08 -17.52 -28.84
N VAL A 475 4.02 -18.36 -27.82
CA VAL A 475 2.98 -18.24 -26.77
C VAL A 475 3.55 -17.43 -25.62
N GLN A 476 2.95 -16.28 -25.32
CA GLN A 476 3.23 -15.52 -24.12
C GLN A 476 2.30 -15.98 -22.99
N VAL A 477 2.87 -16.20 -21.79
CA VAL A 477 2.13 -16.68 -20.62
C VAL A 477 2.16 -15.63 -19.51
N VAL A 478 1.01 -15.41 -18.88
CA VAL A 478 0.91 -14.76 -17.57
C VAL A 478 0.74 -15.86 -16.53
N GLY A 479 1.68 -15.94 -15.58
CA GLY A 479 1.74 -16.95 -14.52
C GLY A 479 1.31 -16.41 -13.17
N CYS A 480 1.11 -17.32 -12.21
CA CYS A 480 0.81 -17.04 -10.82
C CYS A 480 1.48 -18.09 -9.94
N ASP A 481 2.59 -17.71 -9.32
CA ASP A 481 3.44 -18.61 -8.54
C ASP A 481 3.22 -18.44 -7.03
N ALA A 482 2.77 -19.50 -6.36
CA ALA A 482 2.54 -19.52 -4.92
C ALA A 482 3.70 -20.09 -4.06
N THR A 483 4.91 -20.21 -4.61
CA THR A 483 6.08 -20.81 -3.94
C THR A 483 6.51 -20.00 -2.72
N LYS A 484 6.80 -18.71 -2.92
CA LYS A 484 7.33 -17.81 -1.87
C LYS A 484 6.24 -16.99 -1.17
N MET A 485 5.07 -16.89 -1.78
CA MET A 485 3.95 -16.11 -1.29
C MET A 485 2.62 -16.70 -1.75
N GLY A 486 1.57 -16.69 -0.94
CA GLY A 486 0.26 -17.20 -1.37
C GLY A 486 -0.76 -17.29 -0.24
N ASN A 487 -1.86 -17.99 -0.47
CA ASN A 487 -2.92 -18.21 0.51
C ASN A 487 -3.21 -19.71 0.71
N GLU A 488 -4.33 -20.07 1.36
CA GLU A 488 -4.64 -21.46 1.68
C GLU A 488 -4.77 -22.36 0.45
N ALA A 489 -5.16 -21.78 -0.70
CA ALA A 489 -5.33 -22.50 -1.95
C ALA A 489 -4.03 -23.15 -2.45
N ARG A 490 -2.85 -22.71 -2.01
CA ARG A 490 -1.57 -23.35 -2.37
C ARG A 490 -1.41 -24.78 -1.83
N PHE A 491 -2.26 -25.21 -0.90
CA PHE A 491 -2.21 -26.54 -0.28
C PHE A 491 -3.21 -27.54 -0.89
N VAL A 492 -3.84 -27.22 -2.01
CA VAL A 492 -4.61 -28.22 -2.75
C VAL A 492 -3.65 -29.19 -3.44
N ASN A 493 -3.91 -30.49 -3.30
CA ASN A 493 -3.07 -31.52 -3.88
C ASN A 493 -3.71 -32.12 -5.14
N ASP A 494 -2.88 -32.73 -5.99
CA ASP A 494 -3.36 -33.57 -7.07
C ASP A 494 -4.05 -34.82 -6.48
N TYR A 495 -5.26 -35.14 -6.97
CA TYR A 495 -6.00 -36.31 -6.52
C TYR A 495 -5.35 -37.65 -6.90
N ARG A 496 -4.46 -37.67 -7.90
CA ARG A 496 -3.89 -38.91 -8.44
C ARG A 496 -2.95 -39.56 -7.44
N GLY A 497 -3.24 -40.82 -7.10
CA GLY A 497 -2.46 -41.59 -6.12
C GLY A 497 -2.83 -41.31 -4.66
N VAL A 498 -3.75 -40.37 -4.38
CA VAL A 498 -4.25 -40.11 -3.04
C VAL A 498 -5.15 -41.28 -2.58
N PRO A 499 -4.85 -41.92 -1.43
CA PRO A 499 -5.68 -43.02 -0.91
C PRO A 499 -7.15 -42.63 -0.77
N GLY A 500 -8.05 -43.43 -1.34
CA GLY A 500 -9.50 -43.20 -1.28
C GLY A 500 -10.04 -42.24 -2.35
N PHE A 501 -9.19 -41.64 -3.19
CA PHE A 501 -9.63 -40.81 -4.31
C PHE A 501 -9.61 -41.60 -5.63
N GLN A 502 -10.79 -41.76 -6.24
CA GLN A 502 -10.93 -42.26 -7.62
C GLN A 502 -11.09 -41.13 -8.65
N ARG A 503 -11.39 -39.92 -8.18
CA ARG A 503 -11.68 -38.71 -8.97
C ARG A 503 -11.38 -37.47 -8.12
N PRO A 504 -11.11 -36.31 -8.73
CA PRO A 504 -10.97 -35.06 -7.98
C PRO A 504 -12.31 -34.66 -7.35
N ASN A 505 -12.25 -33.97 -6.21
CA ASN A 505 -13.43 -33.40 -5.54
C ASN A 505 -13.46 -31.86 -5.62
N ALA A 506 -12.41 -31.25 -6.18
CA ALA A 506 -12.34 -29.83 -6.53
C ALA A 506 -11.69 -29.65 -7.91
N VAL A 507 -11.82 -28.45 -8.47
CA VAL A 507 -11.24 -28.08 -9.76
C VAL A 507 -10.64 -26.68 -9.69
N PHE A 508 -9.59 -26.46 -10.46
CA PHE A 508 -9.15 -25.12 -10.83
C PHE A 508 -10.07 -24.57 -11.92
N GLU A 509 -10.45 -23.30 -11.80
CA GLU A 509 -11.26 -22.59 -12.78
C GLU A 509 -10.90 -21.10 -12.77
N LEU A 510 -10.87 -20.47 -13.95
CA LEU A 510 -10.76 -19.01 -14.05
C LEU A 510 -12.11 -18.39 -13.68
N ARG A 511 -12.09 -17.58 -12.63
CA ARG A 511 -13.22 -16.75 -12.20
C ARG A 511 -13.05 -15.35 -12.75
N GLU A 512 -14.10 -14.82 -13.35
CA GLU A 512 -14.17 -13.42 -13.80
C GLU A 512 -15.17 -12.63 -12.95
N TRP A 513 -14.92 -11.34 -12.78
CA TRP A 513 -15.91 -10.38 -12.31
C TRP A 513 -15.68 -9.03 -12.96
N GLU A 514 -16.74 -8.23 -13.09
CA GLU A 514 -16.65 -6.85 -13.55
C GLU A 514 -16.18 -5.96 -12.41
N MET A 515 -15.18 -5.12 -12.65
CA MET A 515 -14.71 -4.18 -11.63
C MET A 515 -15.68 -3.00 -11.55
N PRO A 516 -16.12 -2.60 -10.34
CA PRO A 516 -16.92 -1.39 -10.16
C PRO A 516 -16.21 -0.18 -10.80
N ASP A 517 -16.99 0.69 -11.45
CA ASP A 517 -16.53 1.99 -11.97
C ASP A 517 -15.42 1.90 -13.04
N SER A 518 -15.24 0.74 -13.67
CA SER A 518 -14.16 0.48 -14.64
C SER A 518 -14.59 0.52 -16.11
N GLY A 519 -15.82 0.98 -16.41
CA GLY A 519 -16.35 1.01 -17.77
C GLY A 519 -16.50 -0.37 -18.42
N GLY A 520 -16.77 -1.42 -17.62
CA GLY A 520 -16.95 -2.79 -18.10
C GLY A 520 -15.68 -3.65 -18.11
N GLN A 521 -14.57 -3.17 -17.54
CA GLN A 521 -13.35 -3.96 -17.47
C GLN A 521 -13.51 -5.14 -16.49
N LYS A 522 -13.06 -6.31 -16.93
CA LYS A 522 -13.11 -7.54 -16.13
C LYS A 522 -11.77 -7.82 -15.45
N SER A 523 -11.86 -8.29 -14.21
CA SER A 523 -10.76 -8.90 -13.49
C SER A 523 -10.93 -10.42 -13.48
N VAL A 524 -9.81 -11.13 -13.55
CA VAL A 524 -9.74 -12.58 -13.70
C VAL A 524 -8.84 -13.16 -12.62
N ARG A 525 -9.23 -14.30 -12.06
CA ARG A 525 -8.41 -15.02 -11.08
C ARG A 525 -8.61 -16.52 -11.15
N MET A 526 -7.51 -17.27 -11.03
CA MET A 526 -7.60 -18.72 -10.81
C MET A 526 -8.24 -18.99 -9.45
N ALA A 527 -9.22 -19.88 -9.41
CA ALA A 527 -9.93 -20.24 -8.18
C ALA A 527 -10.06 -21.75 -8.03
N VAL A 528 -10.11 -22.20 -6.78
CA VAL A 528 -10.46 -23.57 -6.40
C VAL A 528 -11.97 -23.62 -6.17
N ARG A 529 -12.66 -24.45 -6.94
CA ARG A 529 -14.11 -24.68 -6.82
C ARG A 529 -14.39 -26.14 -6.48
N ALA A 530 -15.39 -26.38 -5.63
CA ALA A 530 -15.88 -27.72 -5.36
C ALA A 530 -16.42 -28.38 -6.64
N GLY A 531 -15.98 -29.60 -6.90
CA GLY A 531 -16.34 -30.39 -8.08
C GLY A 531 -17.81 -30.83 -8.08
N PRO A 532 -18.23 -31.63 -9.07
CA PRO A 532 -19.62 -32.01 -9.28
C PRO A 532 -20.23 -32.84 -8.13
N HIS A 533 -19.39 -33.42 -7.28
CA HIS A 533 -19.80 -34.23 -6.11
C HIS A 533 -19.63 -33.51 -4.77
N GLY A 534 -19.19 -32.24 -4.77
CA GLY A 534 -18.86 -31.51 -3.54
C GLY A 534 -17.61 -32.05 -2.84
N VAL A 535 -17.33 -31.51 -1.65
CA VAL A 535 -16.23 -31.95 -0.78
C VAL A 535 -16.80 -32.39 0.55
N GLU A 536 -16.65 -33.66 0.89
CA GLU A 536 -17.15 -34.23 2.14
C GLU A 536 -16.55 -33.57 3.38
N LYS A 537 -17.26 -33.67 4.52
CA LYS A 537 -16.76 -33.14 5.79
C LYS A 537 -15.42 -33.79 6.15
N GLY A 538 -14.41 -32.98 6.44
CA GLY A 538 -13.08 -33.46 6.82
C GLY A 538 -12.24 -34.05 5.69
N ALA A 539 -12.78 -34.15 4.47
CA ALA A 539 -12.04 -34.62 3.32
C ALA A 539 -10.98 -33.59 2.89
N GLU A 540 -9.88 -34.10 2.35
CA GLU A 540 -8.89 -33.29 1.63
C GLU A 540 -9.51 -32.71 0.36
N ILE A 541 -9.10 -31.50 -0.01
CA ILE A 541 -9.50 -30.82 -1.23
C ILE A 541 -8.44 -31.15 -2.28
N CYS A 542 -8.77 -32.10 -3.15
CA CYS A 542 -7.88 -32.56 -4.21
C CYS A 542 -8.42 -32.18 -5.59
N VAL A 543 -7.54 -31.60 -6.39
CA VAL A 543 -7.84 -31.04 -7.71
C VAL A 543 -7.27 -31.92 -8.82
N ILE A 544 -7.73 -31.72 -10.04
CA ILE A 544 -7.00 -32.12 -11.25
C ILE A 544 -6.04 -30.98 -11.66
N PRO A 545 -4.81 -31.26 -12.13
CA PRO A 545 -3.91 -30.20 -12.58
C PRO A 545 -4.54 -29.36 -13.69
N ALA A 546 -4.32 -28.04 -13.63
CA ALA A 546 -4.98 -27.07 -14.51
C ALA A 546 -4.77 -27.38 -16.01
N GLY A 547 -3.62 -27.93 -16.40
CA GLY A 547 -3.31 -28.31 -17.79
C GLY A 547 -4.01 -29.57 -18.33
N SER A 548 -4.80 -30.29 -17.51
CA SER A 548 -5.45 -31.55 -17.91
C SER A 548 -6.94 -31.40 -18.27
N GLN A 549 -7.52 -30.21 -18.08
CA GLN A 549 -8.97 -30.02 -18.20
C GLN A 549 -9.48 -29.92 -19.65
N GLU A 550 -8.60 -29.63 -20.63
CA GLU A 550 -9.00 -29.55 -22.05
C GLU A 550 -9.35 -30.92 -22.66
N ALA A 551 -8.86 -32.03 -22.10
CA ALA A 551 -9.16 -33.37 -22.60
C ALA A 551 -10.60 -33.85 -22.30
N GLY A 552 -11.28 -33.26 -21.30
CA GLY A 552 -12.59 -33.73 -20.83
C GLY A 552 -13.79 -32.95 -21.38
N ALA A 553 -13.61 -31.68 -21.76
CA ALA A 553 -14.70 -30.81 -22.18
C ALA A 553 -15.06 -30.94 -23.68
N HIS A 554 -14.21 -31.59 -24.50
CA HIS A 554 -14.39 -31.71 -25.95
C HIS A 554 -15.16 -32.95 -26.45
N CYS A 555 -15.60 -33.85 -25.56
CA CYS A 555 -16.25 -35.12 -25.96
C CYS A 555 -17.80 -35.08 -26.06
N LYS A 556 -18.44 -33.91 -25.91
CA LYS A 556 -19.93 -33.82 -25.98
C LYS A 556 -20.52 -32.85 -27.01
N THR A 557 -19.72 -32.06 -27.73
CA THR A 557 -20.28 -30.99 -28.58
C THR A 557 -19.88 -31.04 -30.07
N LEU A 558 -19.04 -31.99 -30.51
CA LEU A 558 -18.59 -32.07 -31.91
C LEU A 558 -19.02 -33.37 -32.62
N LYS A 559 -20.33 -33.58 -32.76
CA LYS A 559 -20.90 -34.54 -33.75
C LYS A 559 -21.59 -33.86 -34.95
N LYS A 560 -21.57 -32.53 -35.06
CA LYS A 560 -22.14 -31.82 -36.21
C LYS A 560 -21.37 -30.53 -36.52
N ALA A 561 -20.27 -30.64 -37.27
CA ALA A 561 -19.86 -29.66 -38.28
C ALA A 561 -18.58 -30.18 -38.94
N SER A 562 -18.66 -30.42 -40.24
CA SER A 562 -17.54 -30.92 -41.04
C SER A 562 -16.79 -29.77 -41.70
N ARG A 563 -15.47 -29.98 -41.82
CA ARG A 563 -14.56 -29.59 -42.92
C ARG A 563 -13.96 -28.18 -42.90
N ARG A 564 -12.60 -28.19 -42.83
CA ARG A 564 -11.58 -27.14 -43.01
C ARG A 564 -11.37 -26.33 -41.71
N SER A 565 -10.24 -26.37 -40.99
CA SER A 565 -8.82 -26.53 -41.34
C SER A 565 -8.06 -27.12 -40.14
N ASN A 566 -7.04 -27.95 -40.35
CA ASN A 566 -6.24 -28.55 -39.30
C ASN A 566 -5.17 -27.58 -38.76
N ALA A 567 -5.07 -27.44 -37.44
CA ALA A 567 -3.83 -27.13 -36.74
C ALA A 567 -3.81 -27.94 -35.44
N LEU A 568 -2.85 -28.87 -35.33
CA LEU A 568 -2.64 -29.72 -34.16
C LEU A 568 -2.03 -28.88 -33.02
N VAL A 569 -2.55 -29.04 -31.81
CA VAL A 569 -1.90 -28.60 -30.57
C VAL A 569 -1.56 -29.85 -29.76
N GLY A 570 -0.27 -30.14 -29.63
CA GLY A 570 0.26 -31.17 -28.73
C GLY A 570 1.15 -30.50 -27.68
N VAL A 571 0.98 -30.87 -26.42
CA VAL A 571 1.81 -30.39 -25.29
C VAL A 571 2.70 -31.55 -24.84
N LEU A 572 4.01 -31.30 -24.80
CA LEU A 572 5.01 -32.19 -24.22
C LEU A 572 5.31 -31.72 -22.78
N LEU A 573 5.28 -32.65 -21.81
CA LEU A 573 6.00 -32.49 -20.55
C LEU A 573 7.48 -32.80 -20.82
N LEU A 574 8.40 -31.92 -20.40
CA LEU A 574 9.81 -32.30 -20.29
C LEU A 574 9.95 -33.31 -19.13
N PRO A 575 10.61 -34.48 -19.35
CA PRO A 575 10.77 -35.48 -18.30
C PRO A 575 11.84 -35.05 -17.29
N SER A 576 11.52 -35.15 -16.00
CA SER A 576 12.51 -35.00 -14.91
C SER A 576 13.54 -36.14 -14.94
N PRO A 577 14.83 -35.88 -14.66
CA PRO A 577 15.85 -36.92 -14.62
C PRO A 577 15.70 -37.80 -13.37
N SER A 578 15.40 -39.08 -13.58
CA SER A 578 15.46 -40.12 -12.56
C SER A 578 16.89 -40.29 -12.03
N HIS A 579 17.08 -40.27 -10.70
CA HIS A 579 18.28 -40.76 -10.04
C HIS A 579 18.50 -42.26 -10.37
N ARG A 580 19.33 -42.55 -11.38
CA ARG A 580 19.95 -43.87 -11.55
C ARG A 580 21.23 -43.92 -10.72
N ALA A 581 21.19 -44.69 -9.64
CA ALA A 581 22.39 -45.14 -8.95
C ALA A 581 23.18 -46.10 -9.86
N HIS A 582 24.29 -45.63 -10.43
CA HIS A 582 25.35 -46.49 -10.94
C HIS A 582 26.58 -46.34 -10.04
N LYS A 583 26.81 -47.31 -9.14
CA LYS A 583 28.16 -47.60 -8.64
C LYS A 583 28.62 -48.89 -9.30
N GLY A 584 29.58 -48.72 -10.21
CA GLY A 584 30.25 -49.79 -10.92
C GLY A 584 31.15 -50.62 -10.00
N ALA A 585 31.27 -51.89 -10.37
CA ALA A 585 32.18 -52.85 -9.79
C ALA A 585 33.64 -52.45 -10.03
N LEU A 586 34.44 -52.38 -8.95
CA LEU A 586 35.89 -52.47 -9.04
C LEU A 586 36.28 -53.95 -8.98
N ARG A 587 36.88 -54.43 -10.06
CA ARG A 587 37.58 -55.72 -10.15
C ARG A 587 39.05 -55.44 -9.86
N THR A 588 39.55 -55.89 -8.72
CA THR A 588 40.98 -55.84 -8.38
C THR A 588 41.70 -57.04 -9.01
N SER A 589 42.79 -56.76 -9.71
CA SER A 589 43.79 -57.74 -10.13
C SER A 589 44.98 -57.66 -9.18
N ARG A 590 45.06 -58.61 -8.24
CA ARG A 590 46.26 -59.37 -7.80
C ARG A 590 45.93 -60.13 -6.52
#